data_AF-A0A2S9G8U6-F1
#
_entry.id   AF-A0A2S9G8U6-F1
#
_cell.length_a   1.000
_cell.length_b   1.000
_cell.length_c   1.000
_cell.angle_alpha   90.00
_cell.angle_beta   90.00
_cell.angle_gamma   90.00
#
_symmetry.space_group_name_H-M   'P 1'
#
loop_
_entity.id
_entity.type
_entity.pdbx_description
1 polymer ?
#
loop_
_entity_poly.entity_id
_entity_poly.type
_entity_poly.pdbx_seq_one_letter_code
_entity_poly.pdbx_strand_id
1 'polypeptide(L)'
;LRDWSRQVLALVVEEADRHSAGMLLIAGGLFDRAYVLPATVDYAAQILGTFSGDVVIVPGKSDWIDGTSLYSTHRWAPNTSICSS
;
A
#
# COMPACT_ATOMS: atom_id res chain seq x y z
N LEU A 1 2.43 2.59 -10.70
CA LEU A 1 3.28 1.37 -10.59
C LEU A 1 3.55 0.84 -11.99
N ARG A 2 4.79 0.44 -12.29
CA ARG A 2 5.09 -0.35 -13.49
C ARG A 2 4.38 -1.71 -13.38
N ASP A 3 4.08 -2.37 -14.50
CA ASP A 3 3.28 -3.61 -14.50
C ASP A 3 3.90 -4.71 -13.64
N TRP A 4 5.22 -4.86 -13.70
CA TRP A 4 5.97 -5.75 -12.81
C TRP A 4 5.72 -5.44 -11.32
N SER A 5 5.81 -4.17 -10.90
CA SER A 5 5.62 -3.79 -9.50
C SER A 5 4.18 -4.03 -9.02
N ARG A 6 3.20 -3.93 -9.92
CA ARG A 6 1.80 -4.29 -9.63
C ARG A 6 1.67 -5.79 -9.36
N GLN A 7 2.27 -6.62 -10.21
CA GLN A 7 2.28 -8.08 -10.05
C GLN A 7 2.97 -8.50 -8.74
N VAL A 8 4.10 -7.87 -8.40
CA VAL A 8 4.79 -8.15 -7.14
C VAL A 8 3.90 -7.85 -5.93
N LEU A 9 3.18 -6.72 -5.93
CA LEU A 9 2.27 -6.38 -4.82
C LEU A 9 1.16 -7.43 -4.66
N ALA A 10 0.56 -7.87 -5.77
CA ALA A 10 -0.46 -8.92 -5.75
C ALA A 10 0.09 -10.26 -5.23
N LEU A 11 1.29 -10.65 -5.66
CA LEU A 11 1.95 -11.87 -5.19
C LEU A 11 2.28 -11.82 -3.70
N VAL A 12 2.69 -10.66 -3.18
CA VAL A 12 2.95 -10.48 -1.73
C VAL A 12 1.68 -10.68 -0.92
N VAL A 13 0.55 -10.13 -1.37
CA VAL A 13 -0.74 -10.32 -0.70
C VAL A 13 -1.17 -11.78 -0.76
N GLU A 14 -1.07 -12.43 -1.93
CA GLU A 14 -1.40 -13.84 -2.09
C GLU A 14 -0.56 -14.74 -1.17
N GLU A 15 0.74 -14.49 -1.08
CA GLU A 15 1.65 -15.26 -0.23
C GLU A 15 1.35 -15.04 1.26
N ALA A 16 1.05 -13.80 1.66
CA ALA A 16 0.65 -13.49 3.03
C ALA A 16 -0.63 -14.22 3.43
N ASP A 17 -1.65 -14.24 2.57
CA ASP A 17 -2.88 -15.00 2.78
C ASP A 17 -2.61 -16.51 2.84
N ARG A 18 -1.79 -17.03 1.91
CA ARG A 18 -1.41 -18.46 1.86
C ARG A 18 -0.75 -18.93 3.15
N HIS A 19 0.04 -18.06 3.78
CA HIS A 19 0.69 -18.31 5.06
C HIS A 19 -0.18 -17.95 6.28
N SER A 20 -1.42 -17.49 6.07
CA SER A 20 -2.32 -17.03 7.14
C SER A 20 -1.66 -15.98 8.03
N ALA A 21 -0.90 -15.06 7.42
CA ALA A 21 -0.30 -13.95 8.14
C ALA A 21 -1.42 -13.07 8.74
N GLY A 22 -1.25 -12.65 9.99
CA GLY A 22 -2.19 -11.73 10.62
C GLY A 22 -2.00 -10.26 10.20
N MET A 23 -0.81 -9.93 9.69
CA MET A 23 -0.44 -8.56 9.34
C MET A 23 0.53 -8.50 8.16
N LEU A 24 0.35 -7.51 7.30
CA LEU A 24 1.31 -7.10 6.27
C LEU A 24 1.84 -5.69 6.59
N LEU A 25 3.13 -5.59 6.90
CA LEU A 25 3.82 -4.31 7.14
C LEU A 25 4.54 -3.85 5.87
N ILE A 26 4.14 -2.69 5.34
CA ILE A 26 4.80 -2.04 4.21
C ILE A 26 5.70 -0.91 4.74
N ALA A 27 7.00 -1.17 4.76
CA ALA A 27 8.01 -0.27 5.33
C ALA A 27 8.58 0.72 4.28
N GLY A 28 7.70 1.57 3.75
CA GLY A 28 8.04 2.63 2.81
C GLY A 28 8.32 2.14 1.39
N GLY A 29 8.53 3.08 0.47
CA GLY A 29 8.86 2.79 -0.93
C GLY A 29 7.71 2.14 -1.73
N LEU A 30 6.47 2.23 -1.24
CA LEU A 30 5.31 1.69 -1.95
C LEU A 30 5.01 2.53 -3.20
N PHE A 31 5.24 3.84 -3.14
CA PHE A 31 5.05 4.74 -4.26
C PHE A 31 6.31 5.51 -4.62
N ASP A 32 6.40 5.89 -5.89
CA ASP A 32 7.30 6.95 -6.31
C ASP A 32 6.50 8.26 -6.31
N ARG A 33 6.74 9.11 -5.31
CA ARG A 33 5.97 10.33 -5.08
C ARG A 33 6.01 11.30 -6.27
N ALA A 34 7.10 11.30 -7.05
CA ALA A 34 7.22 12.21 -8.19
C ALA A 34 6.30 11.85 -9.36
N TYR A 35 5.85 10.58 -9.44
CA TYR A 35 5.11 10.06 -10.59
C TYR A 35 3.85 9.28 -10.23
N VAL A 36 3.52 9.16 -8.94
CA VAL A 36 2.35 8.41 -8.50
C VAL A 36 1.06 9.10 -8.97
N LEU A 37 0.23 8.34 -9.67
CA LEU A 37 -1.09 8.78 -10.13
C LEU A 37 -2.16 8.21 -9.20
N PRO A 38 -3.32 8.86 -9.05
CA PRO A 38 -4.44 8.32 -8.26
C PRO A 38 -4.80 6.87 -8.61
N ALA A 39 -4.86 6.52 -9.90
CA ALA A 39 -5.11 5.15 -10.36
C ALA A 39 -4.05 4.10 -9.93
N THR A 40 -2.85 4.55 -9.56
CA THR A 40 -1.85 3.67 -8.93
C THR A 40 -2.21 3.36 -7.48
N VAL A 41 -2.71 4.36 -6.76
CA VAL A 41 -3.12 4.22 -5.36
C VAL A 41 -4.43 3.44 -5.28
N ASP A 42 -5.38 3.67 -6.20
CA ASP A 42 -6.61 2.86 -6.33
C ASP A 42 -6.28 1.36 -6.42
N TYR A 43 -5.35 1.01 -7.31
CA TYR A 43 -4.90 -0.37 -7.48
C TYR A 43 -4.27 -0.93 -6.21
N ALA A 44 -3.38 -0.17 -5.57
CA ALA A 44 -2.72 -0.62 -4.35
C ALA A 44 -3.74 -0.81 -3.21
N ALA A 45 -4.67 0.14 -3.01
CA ALA A 45 -5.72 0.04 -2.02
C ALA A 45 -6.65 -1.14 -2.29
N GLN A 46 -6.99 -1.42 -3.56
CA GLN A 46 -7.81 -2.57 -3.93
C GLN A 46 -7.10 -3.89 -3.62
N ILE A 47 -5.84 -4.04 -4.03
CA ILE A 47 -5.07 -5.28 -3.81
C ILE A 47 -4.79 -5.49 -2.33
N LEU A 48 -4.38 -4.46 -1.60
CA LEU A 48 -4.16 -4.56 -0.15
C LEU A 48 -5.47 -4.84 0.61
N GLY A 49 -6.60 -4.35 0.09
CA GLY A 49 -7.92 -4.64 0.61
C GLY A 49 -8.39 -6.08 0.42
N THR A 50 -7.73 -6.90 -0.42
CA THR A 50 -8.05 -8.33 -0.53
C THR A 50 -7.37 -9.18 0.52
N PHE A 51 -6.36 -8.66 1.21
CA PHE A 51 -5.67 -9.37 2.28
C PHE A 51 -6.61 -9.63 3.46
N SER A 52 -6.61 -10.86 3.97
CA SER A 52 -7.53 -11.27 5.04
C SER A 52 -7.17 -10.69 6.42
N GLY A 53 -5.91 -10.27 6.60
CA GLY A 53 -5.41 -9.64 7.82
C GLY A 53 -5.31 -8.12 7.73
N ASP A 54 -4.59 -7.53 8.69
CA ASP A 54 -4.38 -6.08 8.76
C ASP A 54 -3.21 -5.63 7.89
N VAL A 55 -3.37 -4.52 7.18
CA VAL A 55 -2.29 -3.87 6.43
C VAL A 55 -1.87 -2.61 7.18
N VAL A 56 -0.57 -2.51 7.47
CA VAL A 56 0.02 -1.31 8.06
C VAL A 56 1.04 -0.75 7.09
N ILE A 57 0.84 0.51 6.67
CA ILE A 57 1.77 1.21 5.79
C ILE A 57 2.50 2.26 6.60
N VAL A 58 3.83 2.18 6.58
CA VAL A 58 4.72 3.19 7.15
C VAL A 58 5.38 3.92 5.98
N PRO A 59 4.89 5.12 5.61
CA PRO A 59 5.48 5.91 4.53
C PRO A 59 6.98 6.12 4.73
N GLY A 60 7.76 5.92 3.66
CA GLY A 60 9.21 6.00 3.71
C GLY A 60 9.73 7.41 3.45
N LYS A 61 11.06 7.57 3.50
CA LYS A 61 11.72 8.85 3.21
C LYS A 61 11.46 9.35 1.78
N SER A 62 11.34 8.46 0.80
CA SER A 62 11.13 8.82 -0.62
C SER A 62 9.67 9.01 -0.99
N ASP A 63 8.75 8.57 -0.13
CA ASP A 63 7.31 8.60 -0.33
C ASP A 63 6.61 9.03 0.96
N TRP A 64 7.11 10.10 1.59
CA TRP A 64 6.63 10.55 2.89
C TRP A 64 5.18 11.06 2.82
N ILE A 65 4.49 10.95 3.96
CA ILE A 65 3.14 11.45 4.16
C ILE A 65 3.15 12.93 4.53
N ASP A 66 2.23 13.69 3.94
CA ASP A 66 1.83 15.04 4.34
C ASP A 66 0.38 15.31 3.90
N GLY A 67 -0.16 16.49 4.18
CA GLY A 67 -1.55 16.85 3.85
C GLY A 67 -1.90 16.82 2.35
N THR A 68 -0.90 16.75 1.47
CA THR A 68 -1.08 16.69 0.00
C THR A 68 -0.77 15.32 -0.59
N SER A 69 -0.09 14.46 0.17
CA SER A 69 0.28 13.13 -0.28
C SER A 69 -0.97 12.28 -0.58
N LEU A 70 -0.86 11.39 -1.56
CA LEU A 70 -1.94 10.46 -1.86
C LEU A 70 -2.19 9.46 -0.72
N TYR A 71 -1.26 9.33 0.23
CA TYR A 71 -1.53 8.61 1.48
C TYR A 71 -2.64 9.26 2.30
N SER A 72 -2.68 10.60 2.36
CA SER A 72 -3.64 11.37 3.17
C SER A 72 -4.94 11.69 2.42
N THR A 73 -4.86 11.86 1.10
CA THR A 73 -6.02 12.32 0.31
C THR A 73 -6.83 11.18 -0.30
N HIS A 74 -6.28 9.97 -0.34
CA HIS A 74 -6.93 8.80 -0.90
C HIS A 74 -7.69 7.99 0.15
N ARG A 75 -8.76 7.32 -0.28
CA ARG A 75 -9.51 6.42 0.59
C ARG A 75 -8.89 5.02 0.54
N TRP A 76 -8.50 4.52 1.71
CA TRP A 76 -7.93 3.18 1.85
C TRP A 76 -9.01 2.14 2.21
N ALA A 77 -8.69 0.87 1.98
CA ALA A 77 -9.53 -0.23 2.40
C ALA A 77 -9.64 -0.28 3.95
N PRO A 78 -10.75 -0.78 4.53
CA PRO A 78 -10.95 -0.77 5.97
C PRO A 78 -9.88 -1.50 6.79
N ASN A 79 -9.22 -2.51 6.20
CA ASN A 79 -8.12 -3.25 6.83
C ASN A 79 -6.77 -2.53 6.76
N THR A 80 -6.70 -1.35 6.12
CA THR A 80 -5.44 -0.66 5.85
C THR A 80 -5.30 0.60 6.71
N SER A 81 -4.24 0.64 7.51
CA SER A 81 -3.86 1.78 8.33
C SER A 81 -2.59 2.44 7.80
N ILE A 82 -2.58 3.76 7.73
CA ILE A 82 -1.40 4.54 7.35
C ILE A 82 -0.81 5.20 8.59
N CYS A 83 0.46 4.93 8.88
CA CYS A 83 1.17 5.58 9.97
C CYS A 83 1.54 7.02 9.58
N SER A 84 1.24 7.97 10.46
CA SER A 84 1.67 9.35 10.38
C SER A 84 2.28 9.78 11.72
N SER A 85 3.36 10.55 11.69
CA SER A 85 3.95 11.24 12.85
C SER A 85 3.43 12.66 12.99
#